data_AF-A0A3D5YWV8-F1
#
_entry.id   AF-A0A3D5YWV8-F1
#
_cell.length_a   1.000
_cell.length_b   1.000
_cell.length_c   1.000
_cell.angle_alpha   90.00
_cell.angle_beta   90.00
_cell.angle_gamma   90.00
#
_symmetry.space_group_name_H-M   'P 1'
#
loop_
_entity.id
_entity.type
_entity.pdbx_description
1 polymer ?
#
loop_
_entity_poly.entity_id
_entity_poly.type
_entity_poly.pdbx_seq_one_letter_code
_entity_poly.pdbx_strand_id
1 'polypeptide(L)'
;MACGMLIGMSKVGVPGVSMIVVPALAFIFGAKQSTGVLLPILMMADIFGVAYYRRHANWGHLVKVIPWAVVGLLLALWVGEQVNDEQFKNLIAILVFLSIGLMLWQDKRKGANLFPDKWWFAASMGILGGFATMIGNVAGPVFAIYLLAMHLPKNSFIGTSAWFFMIINFTKFPLQLFVWDNINTETLMIDLVTLPAIAVGAFIGFKAVKIIPEHIYRGAVIVITAISAFLLLI
;
A
#
# COMPACT_ATOMS: atom_id res chain seq x y z
N MET A 1 -4.82 -0.14 19.73
CA MET A 1 -6.16 0.39 19.42
C MET A 1 -6.17 1.51 18.37
N ALA A 2 -5.61 2.71 18.63
CA ALA A 2 -5.65 3.82 17.67
C ALA A 2 -5.03 3.48 16.30
N CYS A 3 -3.85 2.85 16.27
CA CYS A 3 -3.24 2.36 15.03
C CYS A 3 -4.15 1.38 14.27
N GLY A 4 -4.86 0.49 14.97
CA GLY A 4 -5.82 -0.42 14.36
C GLY A 4 -6.98 0.30 13.67
N MET A 5 -7.57 1.32 14.31
CA MET A 5 -8.62 2.13 13.69
C MET A 5 -8.13 2.84 12.44
N LEU A 6 -6.94 3.45 12.53
CA LEU A 6 -6.32 4.17 11.41
C LEU A 6 -6.02 3.23 10.23
N ILE A 7 -5.48 2.04 10.49
CA ILE A 7 -5.25 1.03 9.45
C ILE A 7 -6.57 0.53 8.85
N GLY A 8 -7.59 0.29 9.67
CA GLY A 8 -8.94 -0.05 9.20
C GLY A 8 -9.49 1.01 8.24
N MET A 9 -9.39 2.30 8.59
CA MET A 9 -9.78 3.41 7.72
C MET A 9 -8.96 3.43 6.41
N SER A 10 -7.65 3.20 6.51
CA SER A 10 -6.76 3.21 5.35
C SER A 10 -7.12 2.13 4.33
N LYS A 11 -7.41 0.90 4.78
CA LYS A 11 -7.68 -0.25 3.89
C LYS A 11 -9.05 -0.23 3.23
N VAL A 12 -9.98 0.57 3.74
CA VAL A 12 -11.28 0.82 3.06
C VAL A 12 -11.25 2.07 2.16
N GLY A 13 -10.07 2.64 1.94
CA GLY A 13 -9.85 3.67 0.93
C GLY A 13 -9.68 5.09 1.45
N VAL A 14 -9.61 5.32 2.77
CA VAL A 14 -9.25 6.66 3.29
C VAL A 14 -7.77 6.93 3.00
N PRO A 15 -7.44 7.91 2.15
CA PRO A 15 -6.07 8.14 1.75
C PRO A 15 -5.24 8.71 2.93
N GLY A 16 -3.95 8.35 2.98
CA GLY A 16 -2.95 9.00 3.85
C GLY A 16 -2.93 8.58 5.30
N VAL A 17 -3.92 7.84 5.76
CA VAL A 17 -4.01 7.43 7.16
C VAL A 17 -2.86 6.48 7.58
N SER A 18 -2.46 5.58 6.69
CA SER A 18 -1.33 4.66 6.92
C SER A 18 0.03 5.35 7.00
N MET A 19 0.17 6.57 6.48
CA MET A 19 1.44 7.32 6.49
C MET A 19 1.85 7.77 7.88
N ILE A 20 0.91 7.83 8.83
CA ILE A 20 1.19 8.14 10.23
C ILE A 20 1.54 6.86 10.98
N VAL A 21 0.79 5.78 10.74
CA VAL A 21 0.90 4.54 11.50
C VAL A 21 2.23 3.82 11.26
N VAL A 22 2.66 3.76 10.00
CA VAL A 22 3.86 2.99 9.62
C VAL A 22 5.14 3.57 10.25
N PRO A 23 5.45 4.87 10.12
CA PRO A 23 6.63 5.45 10.79
C PRO A 23 6.53 5.38 12.32
N ALA A 24 5.34 5.59 12.88
CA ALA A 24 5.15 5.54 14.33
C ALA A 24 5.49 4.15 14.91
N LEU A 25 5.06 3.07 14.25
CA LEU A 25 5.39 1.71 14.69
C LEU A 25 6.86 1.37 14.45
N ALA A 26 7.45 1.84 13.34
CA ALA A 26 8.87 1.66 13.06
C ALA A 26 9.75 2.35 14.13
N PHE A 27 9.32 3.50 14.65
CA PHE A 27 10.00 4.19 15.74
C PHE A 27 9.92 3.42 17.07
N ILE A 28 8.79 2.77 17.36
CA ILE A 28 8.56 2.05 18.62
C ILE A 28 9.25 0.69 18.63
N PHE A 29 9.13 -0.08 17.54
CA PHE A 29 9.54 -1.49 17.48
C PHE A 29 10.84 -1.71 16.68
N GLY A 30 11.32 -0.70 15.95
CA GLY A 30 12.35 -0.85 14.92
C GLY A 30 11.75 -1.31 13.58
N ALA A 31 12.46 -1.03 12.47
CA ALA A 31 11.93 -1.23 11.12
C ALA A 31 11.51 -2.69 10.84
N LYS A 32 12.42 -3.68 11.02
CA LYS A 32 12.13 -5.10 10.76
C LYS A 32 10.99 -5.65 11.62
N GLN A 33 11.01 -5.40 12.94
CA GLN A 33 9.99 -5.90 13.86
C GLN A 33 8.64 -5.20 13.67
N SER A 34 8.64 -3.89 13.39
CA SER A 34 7.41 -3.15 13.07
C SER A 34 6.69 -3.75 11.86
N THR A 35 7.41 -4.29 10.87
CA THR A 35 6.74 -4.90 9.72
C THR A 35 5.96 -6.15 10.09
N GLY A 36 6.50 -7.00 10.96
CA GLY A 36 5.87 -8.23 11.44
C GLY A 36 4.68 -7.95 12.35
N VAL A 37 4.83 -7.02 13.31
CA VAL A 37 3.74 -6.57 14.20
C VAL A 37 2.56 -6.02 13.40
N LEU A 38 2.83 -5.23 12.35
CA LEU A 38 1.79 -4.57 11.57
C LEU A 38 1.12 -5.50 10.56
N LEU A 39 1.78 -6.59 10.16
CA LEU A 39 1.29 -7.42 9.05
C LEU A 39 -0.09 -8.05 9.32
N PRO A 40 -0.36 -8.69 10.48
CA PRO A 40 -1.68 -9.29 10.69
C PRO A 40 -2.77 -8.23 10.85
N ILE A 41 -2.48 -7.07 11.44
CA ILE A 41 -3.38 -5.90 11.43
C ILE A 41 -3.76 -5.52 9.99
N LEU A 42 -2.77 -5.44 9.10
CA LEU A 42 -2.99 -5.13 7.68
C LEU A 42 -3.84 -6.21 7.01
N MET A 43 -3.54 -7.49 7.24
CA MET A 43 -4.30 -8.61 6.67
C MET A 43 -5.77 -8.59 7.11
N MET A 44 -6.04 -8.36 8.40
CA MET A 44 -7.40 -8.23 8.91
C MET A 44 -8.13 -7.03 8.28
N ALA A 45 -7.46 -5.88 8.18
CA ALA A 45 -8.02 -4.69 7.55
C ALA A 45 -8.27 -4.89 6.04
N ASP A 46 -7.39 -5.62 5.35
CA ASP A 46 -7.54 -5.99 3.94
C ASP A 46 -8.78 -6.86 3.71
N ILE A 47 -9.10 -7.78 4.64
CA ILE A 47 -10.33 -8.58 4.57
C ILE A 47 -11.57 -7.67 4.54
N PHE A 48 -11.62 -6.64 5.39
CA PHE A 48 -12.74 -5.68 5.37
C PHE A 48 -12.81 -4.90 4.06
N GLY A 49 -11.67 -4.43 3.56
CA GLY A 49 -11.58 -3.73 2.28
C GLY A 49 -12.08 -4.58 1.11
N VAL A 50 -11.63 -5.83 1.03
CA VAL A 50 -12.05 -6.77 -0.01
C VAL A 50 -13.51 -7.16 0.15
N ALA A 51 -13.97 -7.50 1.37
CA ALA A 51 -15.36 -7.87 1.61
C ALA A 51 -16.33 -6.80 1.09
N TYR A 52 -16.00 -5.53 1.28
CA TYR A 52 -16.82 -4.41 0.82
C TYR A 52 -16.65 -4.11 -0.69
N TYR A 53 -15.41 -3.98 -1.19
CA TYR A 53 -15.12 -3.49 -2.54
C TYR A 53 -14.84 -4.59 -3.58
N ARG A 54 -14.93 -5.88 -3.24
CA ARG A 54 -14.55 -7.00 -4.13
C ARG A 54 -15.12 -6.95 -5.54
N ARG A 55 -16.35 -6.44 -5.71
CA ARG A 55 -17.05 -6.37 -7.01
C ARG A 55 -16.52 -5.27 -7.93
N HIS A 56 -15.80 -4.29 -7.39
CA HIS A 56 -15.30 -3.14 -8.15
C HIS A 56 -13.85 -3.31 -8.62
N ALA A 57 -13.17 -4.38 -8.20
CA ALA A 57 -11.78 -4.64 -8.51
C ALA A 57 -11.56 -4.90 -10.01
N ASN A 58 -10.52 -4.28 -10.56
CA ASN A 58 -10.08 -4.51 -11.93
C ASN A 58 -8.97 -5.58 -11.96
N TRP A 59 -9.36 -6.81 -12.26
CA TRP A 59 -8.45 -7.97 -12.30
C TRP A 59 -7.41 -7.89 -13.43
N GLY A 60 -7.72 -7.20 -14.53
CA GLY A 60 -6.80 -7.05 -15.66
C GLY A 60 -5.50 -6.34 -15.25
N HIS A 61 -5.59 -5.34 -14.38
CA HIS A 61 -4.42 -4.66 -13.84
C HIS A 61 -3.73 -5.48 -12.73
N LEU A 62 -4.50 -6.18 -11.88
CA LEU A 62 -3.95 -7.01 -10.80
C LEU A 62 -3.06 -8.13 -11.31
N VAL A 63 -3.53 -8.91 -12.28
CA VAL A 63 -2.77 -10.06 -12.79
C VAL A 63 -1.48 -9.62 -13.47
N LYS A 64 -1.43 -8.39 -14.01
CA LYS A 64 -0.22 -7.82 -14.61
C LYS A 64 0.82 -7.38 -13.59
N VAL A 65 0.41 -6.90 -12.42
CA VAL A 65 1.31 -6.30 -11.41
C VAL A 65 1.71 -7.27 -10.30
N ILE A 66 0.84 -8.21 -9.92
CA ILE A 66 1.07 -9.16 -8.82
C ILE A 66 2.32 -10.01 -9.01
N PRO A 67 2.57 -10.66 -10.18
CA PRO A 67 3.76 -11.50 -10.35
C PRO A 67 5.06 -10.72 -10.07
N TRP A 68 5.12 -9.48 -10.56
CA TRP A 68 6.27 -8.60 -10.35
C TRP A 68 6.36 -8.09 -8.92
N ALA A 69 5.23 -7.89 -8.24
CA ALA A 69 5.22 -7.61 -6.81
C ALA A 69 5.70 -8.78 -5.97
N VAL A 70 5.39 -10.02 -6.34
CA VAL A 70 5.97 -11.20 -5.69
C VAL A 70 7.49 -11.25 -5.92
N VAL A 71 7.97 -10.96 -7.14
CA VAL A 71 9.41 -10.86 -7.40
C VAL A 71 10.07 -9.78 -6.52
N GLY A 72 9.48 -8.59 -6.44
CA GLY A 72 9.97 -7.51 -5.58
C GLY A 72 10.00 -7.90 -4.10
N LEU A 73 8.98 -8.61 -3.63
CA LEU A 73 8.89 -9.14 -2.28
C LEU A 73 10.02 -10.13 -2.00
N LEU A 74 10.25 -11.11 -2.89
CA LEU A 74 11.32 -12.10 -2.74
C LEU A 74 12.71 -11.45 -2.80
N LEU A 75 12.90 -10.44 -3.65
CA LEU A 75 14.14 -9.65 -3.67
C LEU A 75 14.35 -8.93 -2.34
N ALA A 76 13.33 -8.29 -1.78
CA ALA A 76 13.43 -7.66 -0.46
C ALA A 76 13.65 -8.66 0.67
N LEU A 77 13.09 -9.87 0.57
CA LEU A 77 13.31 -10.93 1.54
C LEU A 77 14.79 -11.34 1.59
N TRP A 78 15.43 -11.45 0.43
CA TRP A 78 16.83 -11.88 0.30
C TRP A 78 17.82 -10.76 0.64
N VAL A 79 17.57 -9.55 0.15
CA VAL A 79 18.51 -8.43 0.32
C VAL A 79 18.23 -7.68 1.62
N GLY A 80 17.02 -7.75 2.19
CA GLY A 80 16.57 -6.85 3.26
C GLY A 80 17.40 -6.86 4.56
N GLU A 81 18.22 -7.88 4.81
CA GLU A 81 19.19 -7.87 5.93
C GLU A 81 20.50 -7.12 5.61
N GLN A 82 20.75 -6.85 4.32
CA GLN A 82 21.95 -6.22 3.77
C GLN A 82 21.66 -4.87 3.08
N VAL A 83 20.39 -4.48 2.91
CA VAL A 83 20.02 -3.21 2.27
C VAL A 83 20.36 -2.04 3.18
N ASN A 84 21.03 -1.04 2.62
CA ASN A 84 21.06 0.29 3.20
C ASN A 84 19.69 0.95 3.03
N ASP A 85 18.87 0.94 4.09
CA ASP A 85 17.50 1.46 4.14
C ASP A 85 17.36 2.86 3.50
N GLU A 86 18.39 3.70 3.62
CA GLU A 86 18.41 5.08 3.13
C GLU A 86 18.41 5.15 1.59
N GLN A 87 19.24 4.34 0.92
CA GLN A 87 19.31 4.30 -0.54
C GLN A 87 17.99 3.84 -1.16
N PHE A 88 17.32 2.90 -0.50
CA PHE A 88 16.08 2.35 -0.99
C PHE A 88 14.88 3.31 -0.79
N LYS A 89 14.80 3.97 0.38
CA LYS A 89 13.81 5.04 0.61
C LYS A 89 13.96 6.16 -0.43
N ASN A 90 15.20 6.57 -0.72
CA ASN A 90 15.51 7.56 -1.76
C ASN A 90 15.05 7.12 -3.15
N LEU A 91 15.28 5.86 -3.53
CA LEU A 91 14.82 5.31 -4.80
C LEU A 91 13.28 5.32 -4.93
N ILE A 92 12.56 4.87 -3.89
CA ILE A 92 11.08 4.93 -3.89
C ILE A 92 10.62 6.36 -4.06
N ALA A 93 11.15 7.28 -3.27
CA ALA A 93 10.74 8.68 -3.31
C ALA A 93 10.94 9.30 -4.70
N ILE A 94 12.12 9.10 -5.31
CA ILE A 94 12.41 9.57 -6.68
C ILE A 94 11.38 9.01 -7.67
N LEU A 95 11.08 7.72 -7.59
CA LEU A 95 10.13 7.06 -8.50
C LEU A 95 8.70 7.56 -8.28
N VAL A 96 8.33 7.87 -7.03
CA VAL A 96 7.04 8.47 -6.74
C VAL A 96 6.94 9.88 -7.30
N PHE A 97 7.94 10.73 -7.07
CA PHE A 97 7.98 12.09 -7.63
C PHE A 97 7.95 12.09 -9.16
N LEU A 98 8.76 11.23 -9.79
CA LEU A 98 8.79 11.08 -11.25
C LEU A 98 7.42 10.66 -11.79
N SER A 99 6.75 9.72 -11.13
CA SER A 99 5.44 9.25 -11.55
C SER A 99 4.33 10.30 -11.37
N ILE A 100 4.35 11.05 -10.27
CA ILE A 100 3.42 12.18 -10.06
C ILE A 100 3.65 13.25 -11.13
N GLY A 101 4.92 13.60 -11.39
CA GLY A 101 5.28 14.56 -12.45
C GLY A 101 4.77 14.12 -13.82
N LEU A 102 4.97 12.85 -14.18
CA LEU A 102 4.45 12.27 -15.42
C LEU A 102 2.91 12.28 -15.48
N MET A 103 2.24 11.96 -14.38
CA MET A 103 0.77 11.96 -14.29
C MET A 103 0.20 13.39 -14.46
N LEU A 104 0.76 14.39 -13.77
CA LEU A 104 0.33 15.78 -13.89
C LEU A 104 0.58 16.36 -15.29
N TRP A 105 1.69 15.95 -15.92
CA TRP A 105 2.00 16.33 -17.29
C TRP A 105 1.03 15.71 -18.30
N GLN A 106 0.56 14.48 -18.05
CA GLN A 106 -0.48 13.82 -18.87
C GLN A 106 -1.87 14.43 -18.69
N ASP A 107 -2.29 14.74 -17.46
CA ASP A 107 -3.60 15.39 -17.20
C ASP A 107 -3.68 16.76 -17.93
N LYS A 108 -2.54 17.46 -18.09
CA LYS A 108 -2.45 18.68 -18.91
C LYS A 108 -2.50 18.41 -20.41
N ARG A 109 -1.96 17.28 -20.89
CA ARG A 109 -2.02 16.85 -22.30
C ARG A 109 -3.21 15.90 -22.51
N LYS A 110 -4.43 16.45 -22.46
CA LYS A 110 -5.69 15.76 -22.81
C LYS A 110 -5.50 14.87 -24.05
N GLY A 111 -5.28 13.56 -23.87
CA GLY A 111 -5.20 12.58 -24.95
C GLY A 111 -3.91 11.78 -25.11
N ALA A 112 -2.85 12.01 -24.32
CA ALA A 112 -1.63 11.20 -24.42
C ALA A 112 -1.64 10.02 -23.42
N ASN A 113 -2.24 8.89 -23.83
CA ASN A 113 -2.01 7.58 -23.20
C ASN A 113 -0.53 7.18 -23.38
N LEU A 114 0.37 7.62 -22.50
CA LEU A 114 1.79 7.21 -22.55
C LEU A 114 2.07 5.90 -21.80
N PHE A 115 1.19 5.50 -20.88
CA PHE A 115 1.22 4.18 -20.23
C PHE A 115 -0.04 3.34 -20.50
N PRO A 116 -0.47 3.14 -21.75
CA PRO A 116 -1.50 2.17 -22.04
C PRO A 116 -0.84 0.80 -21.89
N ASP A 117 -1.13 0.10 -20.80
CA ASP A 117 -1.00 -1.36 -20.72
C ASP A 117 0.39 -1.96 -21.00
N LYS A 118 1.47 -1.17 -20.93
CA LYS A 118 2.81 -1.67 -21.20
C LYS A 118 3.30 -2.50 -20.01
N TRP A 119 3.71 -3.74 -20.32
CA TRP A 119 4.14 -4.73 -19.33
C TRP A 119 5.27 -4.22 -18.42
N TRP A 120 6.21 -3.43 -18.95
CA TRP A 120 7.36 -2.94 -18.19
C TRP A 120 6.97 -1.94 -17.10
N PHE A 121 5.90 -1.16 -17.29
CA PHE A 121 5.43 -0.22 -16.29
C PHE A 121 4.81 -0.99 -15.11
N ALA A 122 3.95 -1.97 -15.40
CA ALA A 122 3.43 -2.89 -14.40
C ALA A 122 4.55 -3.67 -13.70
N ALA A 123 5.61 -4.07 -14.42
CA ALA A 123 6.77 -4.74 -13.85
C ALA A 123 7.54 -3.86 -12.88
N SER A 124 7.88 -2.63 -13.28
CA SER A 124 8.57 -1.67 -12.42
C SER A 124 7.77 -1.35 -11.15
N MET A 125 6.49 -0.99 -11.30
CA MET A 125 5.61 -0.67 -10.17
C MET A 125 5.36 -1.88 -9.28
N GLY A 126 5.25 -3.07 -9.87
CA GLY A 126 5.14 -4.33 -9.15
C GLY A 126 6.37 -4.58 -8.30
N ILE A 127 7.57 -4.64 -8.90
CA ILE A 127 8.82 -4.89 -8.17
C ILE A 127 9.03 -3.87 -7.05
N LEU A 128 8.88 -2.59 -7.35
CA LEU A 128 9.02 -1.51 -6.37
C LEU A 128 7.99 -1.63 -5.25
N GLY A 129 6.73 -1.89 -5.58
CA GLY A 129 5.66 -2.07 -4.61
C GLY A 129 5.89 -3.29 -3.72
N GLY A 130 6.24 -4.43 -4.32
CA GLY A 130 6.57 -5.67 -3.61
C GLY A 130 7.72 -5.50 -2.62
N PHE A 131 8.79 -4.85 -3.07
CA PHE A 131 9.95 -4.58 -2.23
C PHE A 131 9.62 -3.60 -1.11
N ALA A 132 8.97 -2.47 -1.44
CA ALA A 132 8.57 -1.43 -0.48
C ALA A 132 7.64 -1.95 0.63
N THR A 133 6.73 -2.86 0.28
CA THR A 133 5.84 -3.46 1.29
C THR A 133 6.59 -4.40 2.21
N MET A 134 7.60 -5.12 1.71
CA MET A 134 8.33 -6.10 2.50
C MET A 134 9.25 -5.42 3.52
N ILE A 135 9.99 -4.38 3.11
CA ILE A 135 10.92 -3.66 4.01
C ILE A 135 10.19 -2.78 5.03
N GLY A 136 9.09 -2.13 4.62
CA GLY A 136 8.52 -1.07 5.45
C GLY A 136 7.01 -0.96 5.42
N ASN A 137 6.26 -1.86 4.78
CA ASN A 137 4.81 -1.70 4.57
C ASN A 137 4.42 -0.38 3.84
N VAL A 138 5.33 0.23 3.05
CA VAL A 138 5.13 1.55 2.40
C VAL A 138 4.82 1.44 0.90
N ALA A 139 4.20 0.36 0.45
CA ALA A 139 3.85 0.21 -0.96
C ALA A 139 2.61 1.00 -1.40
N GLY A 140 1.88 1.61 -0.45
CA GLY A 140 0.68 2.42 -0.71
C GLY A 140 0.88 3.47 -1.81
N PRO A 141 1.87 4.37 -1.69
CA PRO A 141 2.16 5.39 -2.69
C PRO A 141 2.52 4.83 -4.06
N VAL A 142 3.35 3.78 -4.12
CA VAL A 142 3.77 3.14 -5.38
C VAL A 142 2.56 2.53 -6.09
N PHE A 143 1.70 1.82 -5.36
CA PHE A 143 0.52 1.23 -5.96
C PHE A 143 -0.55 2.27 -6.33
N ALA A 144 -0.68 3.33 -5.53
CA ALA A 144 -1.57 4.45 -5.85
C ALA A 144 -1.20 5.10 -7.19
N ILE A 145 0.10 5.29 -7.46
CA ILE A 145 0.59 5.75 -8.76
C ILE A 145 0.16 4.85 -9.89
N TYR A 146 0.39 3.54 -9.73
CA TYR A 146 0.06 2.58 -10.76
C TYR A 146 -1.42 2.67 -11.13
N LEU A 147 -2.31 2.74 -10.13
CA LEU A 147 -3.76 2.85 -10.37
C LEU A 147 -4.20 4.24 -10.86
N LEU A 148 -3.55 5.32 -10.41
CA LEU A 148 -3.81 6.67 -10.90
C LEU A 148 -3.47 6.77 -12.39
N ALA A 149 -2.36 6.17 -12.82
CA ALA A 149 -1.97 6.10 -14.23
C ALA A 149 -3.00 5.33 -15.09
N MET A 150 -3.68 4.34 -14.50
CA MET A 150 -4.76 3.58 -15.16
C MET A 150 -6.12 4.30 -15.16
N HIS A 151 -6.20 5.52 -14.60
CA HIS A 151 -7.41 6.35 -14.60
C HIS A 151 -8.65 5.62 -14.04
N LEU A 152 -8.46 4.73 -13.07
CA LEU A 152 -9.55 3.94 -12.51
C LEU A 152 -10.54 4.84 -11.74
N PRO A 153 -11.86 4.59 -11.87
CA PRO A 153 -12.85 5.25 -11.03
C PRO A 153 -12.60 4.98 -9.55
N LYS A 154 -13.03 5.89 -8.67
CA LYS A 154 -12.80 5.82 -7.21
C LYS A 154 -13.02 4.42 -6.61
N ASN A 155 -14.17 3.80 -6.87
CA ASN A 155 -14.49 2.50 -6.28
C ASN A 155 -13.63 1.36 -6.83
N SER A 156 -13.25 1.44 -8.12
CA SER A 156 -12.33 0.48 -8.72
C SER A 156 -10.91 0.67 -8.24
N PHE A 157 -10.48 1.90 -7.99
CA PHE A 157 -9.20 2.19 -7.34
C PHE A 157 -9.11 1.53 -5.97
N ILE A 158 -10.13 1.72 -5.12
CA ILE A 158 -10.17 1.16 -3.76
C ILE A 158 -10.25 -0.37 -3.81
N GLY A 159 -11.16 -0.94 -4.61
CA GLY A 159 -11.33 -2.39 -4.71
C GLY A 159 -10.11 -3.11 -5.28
N THR A 160 -9.44 -2.51 -6.26
CA THR A 160 -8.20 -3.04 -6.83
C THR A 160 -7.07 -2.97 -5.82
N SER A 161 -6.94 -1.86 -5.09
CA SER A 161 -5.98 -1.72 -3.97
C SER A 161 -6.20 -2.77 -2.88
N ALA A 162 -7.45 -2.97 -2.45
CA ALA A 162 -7.78 -3.93 -1.40
C ALA A 162 -7.36 -5.35 -1.79
N TRP A 163 -7.67 -5.78 -3.02
CA TRP A 163 -7.24 -7.11 -3.50
C TRP A 163 -5.72 -7.23 -3.63
N PHE A 164 -5.05 -6.23 -4.19
CA PHE A 164 -3.59 -6.23 -4.32
C PHE A 164 -2.93 -6.42 -2.96
N PHE A 165 -3.29 -5.59 -1.99
CA PHE A 165 -2.69 -5.68 -0.66
C PHE A 165 -3.08 -6.94 0.08
N MET A 166 -4.32 -7.43 -0.04
CA MET A 166 -4.71 -8.70 0.57
C MET A 166 -3.83 -9.84 0.03
N ILE A 167 -3.71 -9.98 -1.29
CA ILE A 167 -2.92 -11.05 -1.90
C ILE A 167 -1.46 -10.95 -1.44
N ILE A 168 -0.86 -9.76 -1.57
CA ILE A 168 0.55 -9.57 -1.24
C ILE A 168 0.82 -9.74 0.26
N ASN A 169 -0.04 -9.24 1.15
CA ASN A 169 0.14 -9.40 2.59
C ASN A 169 -0.04 -10.84 3.04
N PHE A 170 -0.98 -11.59 2.45
CA PHE A 170 -1.09 -13.03 2.70
C PHE A 170 0.13 -13.80 2.17
N THR A 171 0.72 -13.39 1.03
CA THR A 171 1.99 -13.95 0.55
C THR A 171 3.16 -13.63 1.48
N LYS A 172 3.19 -12.42 2.06
CA LYS A 172 4.22 -12.00 3.03
C LYS A 172 4.18 -12.77 4.33
N PHE A 173 2.99 -13.11 4.82
CA PHE A 173 2.80 -13.72 6.13
C PHE A 173 3.70 -14.94 6.41
N PRO A 174 3.70 -15.99 5.57
CA PRO A 174 4.60 -17.12 5.79
C PRO A 174 6.09 -16.74 5.68
N LEU A 175 6.43 -15.77 4.84
CA LEU A 175 7.82 -15.35 4.66
C LEU A 175 8.33 -14.59 5.88
N GLN A 176 7.52 -13.70 6.45
CA GLN A 176 7.85 -12.98 7.68
C GLN A 176 7.87 -13.91 8.90
N LEU A 177 6.92 -14.84 8.98
CA LEU A 177 6.85 -15.82 10.06
C LEU A 177 8.03 -16.80 10.04
N PHE A 178 8.35 -17.40 8.89
CA PHE A 178 9.33 -18.51 8.82
C PHE A 178 10.75 -18.09 8.46
N VAL A 179 10.93 -16.99 7.73
CA VAL A 179 12.26 -16.59 7.23
C VAL A 179 12.83 -15.42 8.05
N TRP A 180 12.03 -14.41 8.37
CA TRP A 180 12.49 -13.26 9.14
C TRP A 180 12.29 -13.38 10.65
N ASP A 181 11.51 -14.38 11.10
CA ASP A 181 11.18 -14.67 12.49
C ASP A 181 10.80 -13.40 13.28
N ASN A 182 10.02 -12.52 12.63
CA ASN A 182 9.62 -11.22 13.17
C ASN A 182 8.12 -11.16 13.53
N ILE A 183 7.45 -12.31 13.52
CA ILE A 183 6.06 -12.48 13.98
C ILE A 183 6.08 -13.47 15.13
N ASN A 184 5.59 -13.04 16.29
CA ASN A 184 5.60 -13.81 17.52
C ASN A 184 4.18 -13.95 18.10
N THR A 185 3.98 -14.91 18.99
CA THR A 185 2.64 -15.21 19.54
C THR A 185 2.03 -14.00 20.27
N GLU A 186 2.86 -13.17 20.89
CA GLU A 186 2.44 -11.94 21.55
C GLU A 186 1.86 -10.91 20.57
N THR A 187 2.47 -10.71 19.41
CA THR A 187 1.93 -9.80 18.39
C THR A 187 0.61 -10.29 17.84
N LEU A 188 0.46 -11.60 17.61
CA LEU A 188 -0.82 -12.20 17.21
C LEU A 188 -1.93 -11.99 18.26
N MET A 189 -1.60 -11.99 19.56
CA MET A 189 -2.57 -11.64 20.60
C MET A 189 -2.94 -10.15 20.58
N ILE A 190 -1.97 -9.26 20.39
CA ILE A 190 -2.22 -7.81 20.22
C ILE A 190 -3.16 -7.58 19.03
N ASP A 191 -2.99 -8.33 17.95
CA ASP A 191 -3.80 -8.25 16.75
C ASP A 191 -5.26 -8.63 17.01
N LEU A 192 -5.50 -9.74 17.71
CA LEU A 192 -6.84 -10.17 18.13
C LEU A 192 -7.56 -9.11 18.96
N VAL A 193 -6.86 -8.50 19.92
CA VAL A 193 -7.42 -7.42 20.75
C VAL A 193 -7.67 -6.15 19.93
N THR A 194 -6.89 -5.95 18.86
CA THR A 194 -7.00 -4.77 17.97
C THR A 194 -8.09 -4.93 16.91
N LEU A 195 -8.59 -6.14 16.65
CA LEU A 195 -9.61 -6.44 15.66
C LEU A 195 -10.89 -5.57 15.78
N PRO A 196 -11.49 -5.36 16.97
CA PRO A 196 -12.66 -4.49 17.10
C PRO A 196 -12.35 -3.05 16.66
N ALA A 197 -11.16 -2.53 16.99
CA ALA A 197 -10.74 -1.20 16.57
C ALA A 197 -10.56 -1.12 15.04
N ILE A 198 -9.99 -2.14 14.40
CA ILE A 198 -9.89 -2.23 12.94
C ILE A 198 -11.27 -2.20 12.31
N ALA A 199 -12.22 -2.99 12.82
CA ALA A 199 -13.59 -3.05 12.30
C ALA A 199 -14.31 -1.69 12.42
N VAL A 200 -14.18 -1.01 13.57
CA VAL A 200 -14.75 0.33 13.76
C VAL A 200 -14.10 1.33 12.80
N GLY A 201 -12.77 1.29 12.67
CA GLY A 201 -12.03 2.13 11.71
C GLY A 201 -12.48 1.91 10.27
N ALA A 202 -12.60 0.65 9.84
CA ALA A 202 -13.09 0.28 8.52
C ALA A 202 -14.52 0.79 8.28
N PHE A 203 -15.39 0.71 9.28
CA PHE A 203 -16.77 1.21 9.16
C PHE A 203 -16.82 2.74 9.04
N ILE A 204 -16.05 3.46 9.85
CA ILE A 204 -15.94 4.93 9.78
C ILE A 204 -15.37 5.34 8.43
N GLY A 205 -14.28 4.67 8.00
CA GLY A 205 -13.62 4.95 6.74
C GLY A 205 -14.52 4.74 5.53
N PHE A 206 -15.31 3.66 5.52
CA PHE A 206 -16.31 3.40 4.50
C PHE A 206 -17.31 4.56 4.38
N LYS A 207 -17.89 4.99 5.51
CA LYS A 207 -18.85 6.10 5.53
C LYS A 207 -18.22 7.39 5.02
N ALA A 208 -17.00 7.69 5.45
CA ALA A 208 -16.27 8.88 5.01
C ALA A 208 -16.03 8.86 3.49
N VAL A 209 -15.46 7.79 2.95
CA VAL A 209 -15.12 7.66 1.52
C VAL A 209 -16.35 7.71 0.62
N LYS A 210 -17.50 7.22 1.09
CA LYS A 210 -18.76 7.28 0.34
C LYS A 210 -19.21 8.71 0.05
N ILE A 211 -18.98 9.64 0.98
CA ILE A 211 -19.40 11.05 0.88
C ILE A 211 -18.43 11.87 0.01
N ILE A 212 -17.17 11.45 -0.08
CA ILE A 212 -16.14 12.19 -0.83
C ILE A 212 -16.40 12.11 -2.36
N PRO A 213 -16.56 13.24 -3.05
CA PRO A 213 -16.65 13.29 -4.51
C PRO A 213 -15.39 12.76 -5.20
N GLU A 214 -15.53 12.21 -6.40
CA GLU A 214 -14.43 11.56 -7.14
C GLU A 214 -13.23 12.50 -7.42
N HIS A 215 -13.49 13.75 -7.78
CA HIS A 215 -12.44 14.74 -8.02
C HIS A 215 -11.65 15.09 -6.74
N ILE A 216 -12.34 15.23 -5.59
CA ILE A 216 -11.71 15.46 -4.29
C ILE A 216 -10.89 14.24 -3.88
N TYR A 217 -11.45 13.04 -4.06
CA TYR A 217 -10.77 11.79 -3.75
C TYR A 217 -9.46 11.67 -4.53
N ARG A 218 -9.51 11.88 -5.86
CA ARG A 218 -8.32 11.82 -6.72
C ARG A 218 -7.29 12.87 -6.31
N GLY A 219 -7.70 14.12 -6.08
CA GLY A 219 -6.81 15.18 -5.60
C GLY A 219 -6.15 14.83 -4.27
N ALA A 220 -6.92 14.30 -3.30
CA ALA A 220 -6.41 13.88 -2.01
C ALA A 220 -5.37 12.75 -2.16
N VAL A 221 -5.66 11.72 -2.95
CA VAL A 221 -4.70 10.62 -3.21
C VAL A 221 -3.39 11.16 -3.79
N ILE A 222 -3.45 12.08 -4.75
CA ILE A 222 -2.26 12.67 -5.38
C ILE A 222 -1.43 13.45 -4.36
N VAL A 223 -2.06 14.38 -3.62
CA VAL A 223 -1.38 15.22 -2.62
C VAL A 223 -0.73 14.34 -1.55
N ILE A 224 -1.47 13.35 -1.05
CA ILE A 224 -0.99 12.43 -0.03
C ILE A 224 0.16 11.58 -0.56
N THR A 225 0.05 11.05 -1.78
CA THR A 225 1.14 10.29 -2.41
C THR A 225 2.39 11.14 -2.58
N ALA A 226 2.25 12.42 -2.94
CA ALA A 226 3.36 13.38 -3.06
C ALA A 226 4.03 13.65 -1.70
N ILE A 227 3.24 13.92 -0.66
CA ILE A 227 3.74 14.11 0.70
C ILE A 227 4.46 12.84 1.17
N SER A 228 3.94 11.67 0.83
CA SER A 228 4.53 10.39 1.19
C SER A 228 5.91 10.19 0.58
N ALA A 229 6.08 10.56 -0.68
CA ALA A 229 7.39 10.55 -1.33
C ALA A 229 8.35 11.53 -0.69
N PHE A 230 7.88 12.74 -0.38
CA PHE A 230 8.70 13.76 0.25
C PHE A 230 9.22 13.30 1.60
N LEU A 231 8.34 12.74 2.44
CA LEU A 231 8.69 12.18 3.74
C LEU A 231 9.61 10.96 3.68
N LEU A 232 9.71 10.29 2.52
CA LEU A 232 10.68 9.21 2.32
C LEU A 232 12.09 9.72 1.98
N LEU A 233 12.24 11.00 1.57
CA LEU A 233 13.57 11.61 1.28
C LEU A 233 14.26 12.20 2.51
N ILE A 234 13.51 12.42 3.58
CA ILE A 234 13.97 13.05 4.83
C ILE A 234 14.11 11.98 5.90
#